data_AF-A0A9P8NZA3-F1
#
_entry.id   AF-A0A9P8NZA3-F1
#
_cell.length_a   1.000
_cell.length_b   1.000
_cell.length_c   1.000
_cell.angle_alpha   90.00
_cell.angle_beta   90.00
_cell.angle_gamma   90.00
#
_symmetry.space_group_name_H-M   'P 1'
#
loop_
_entity.id
_entity.type
_entity.pdbx_description
1 polymer ?
#
loop_
_entity_poly.entity_id
_entity_poly.type
_entity_poly.pdbx_seq_one_letter_code
_entity_poly.pdbx_strand_id
1 'polypeptide(L)'
;MSSMTDAISARLQMEILRPFTVARGIIQSGAAQFPIQGVIYFFQNPQLWPLYLRMVPPILIVHVSVFLSVFSTLFLLNVSAAMCCCGPFGLLVGAGITAQEANFITSYILDNYLIPRPMDSLFDTVLCQEGMESVVIPGKLKRVVGPSFGDRLWETSLWTTVTFPSDIYSTLRPVGLSFIPVFGPMALSFNGAVAKGNSFEKRFYRLSRLRGRQVKYLIKEREGDYWSFGFVANILESVPLLGTFFYFTNQIGGALLAVKYYQEGRTQF
;
A
#
# COMPACT_ATOMS: atom_id res chain seq x y z
N MET A 1 3.42 28.73 32.44
CA MET A 1 4.70 28.23 31.89
C MET A 1 4.94 26.75 32.21
N SER A 2 4.56 26.24 33.39
CA SER A 2 4.72 24.82 33.77
C SER A 2 3.98 23.82 32.86
N SER A 3 2.73 24.07 32.47
CA SER A 3 1.98 23.09 31.64
C SER A 3 2.53 22.90 30.23
N MET A 4 3.20 23.92 29.68
CA MET A 4 3.80 23.86 28.35
C MET A 4 5.12 23.11 28.38
N THR A 5 5.93 23.31 29.42
CA THR A 5 7.16 22.51 29.65
C THR A 5 6.83 21.05 29.93
N ASP A 6 5.74 20.76 30.66
CA ASP A 6 5.28 19.40 30.92
C ASP A 6 4.71 18.71 29.66
N ALA A 7 4.01 19.46 28.81
CA ALA A 7 3.55 18.94 27.52
C ALA A 7 4.70 18.67 26.54
N ILE A 8 5.73 19.53 26.56
CA ILE A 8 6.94 19.35 25.74
C ILE A 8 7.74 18.15 26.25
N SER A 9 7.95 18.02 27.57
CA SER A 9 8.68 16.90 28.15
C SER A 9 7.96 15.57 27.93
N ALA A 10 6.63 15.53 28.06
CA ALA A 10 5.83 14.35 27.75
C ALA A 10 5.90 13.96 26.27
N ARG A 11 5.87 14.93 25.34
CA ARG A 11 6.08 14.66 23.92
C ARG A 11 7.48 14.12 23.64
N LEU A 12 8.50 14.71 24.25
CA LEU A 12 9.89 14.28 24.11
C LEU A 12 10.08 12.85 24.61
N GLN A 13 9.51 12.53 25.77
CA GLN A 13 9.51 11.17 26.33
C GLN A 13 8.77 10.20 25.42
N MET A 14 7.62 10.57 24.85
CA MET A 14 6.94 9.73 23.86
C MET A 14 7.80 9.51 22.61
N GLU A 15 8.51 10.54 22.12
CA GLU A 15 9.38 10.45 20.94
C GLU A 15 10.57 9.50 21.20
N ILE A 16 11.18 9.61 22.39
CA ILE A 16 12.33 8.79 22.81
C ILE A 16 11.92 7.33 23.09
N LEU A 17 10.73 7.12 23.65
CA LEU A 17 10.23 5.78 23.99
C LEU A 17 9.56 5.09 22.81
N ARG A 18 9.16 5.81 21.76
CA ARG A 18 8.55 5.29 20.53
C ARG A 18 9.29 4.09 19.93
N PRO A 19 10.63 4.08 19.73
CA PRO A 19 11.32 2.91 19.19
C PRO A 19 11.14 1.67 20.08
N PHE A 20 11.12 1.83 21.40
CA PHE A 20 10.91 0.73 22.34
C PHE A 20 9.46 0.25 22.35
N THR A 21 8.48 1.14 22.29
CA THR A 21 7.06 0.76 22.23
C THR A 21 6.72 0.09 20.90
N VAL A 22 7.28 0.57 19.79
CA VAL A 22 7.17 -0.05 18.46
C VAL A 22 7.84 -1.42 18.46
N ALA A 23 9.08 -1.55 18.95
CA ALA A 23 9.77 -2.84 19.05
C ALA A 23 9.01 -3.85 19.91
N ARG A 24 8.47 -3.40 21.06
CA ARG A 24 7.62 -4.23 21.91
C ARG A 24 6.32 -4.64 21.21
N GLY A 25 5.67 -3.71 20.50
CA GLY A 25 4.48 -3.98 19.69
C GLY A 25 4.75 -4.98 18.56
N ILE A 26 5.90 -4.90 17.90
CA ILE A 26 6.30 -5.86 16.84
C ILE A 26 6.36 -7.29 17.40
N ILE A 27 6.96 -7.46 18.59
CA ILE A 27 7.12 -8.78 19.22
C ILE A 27 5.78 -9.29 19.79
N GLN A 28 4.95 -8.41 20.34
CA GLN A 28 3.73 -8.79 21.07
C GLN A 28 2.46 -8.84 20.21
N SER A 29 2.40 -8.11 19.10
CA SER A 29 1.16 -7.91 18.33
C SER A 29 0.63 -9.18 17.67
N GLY A 30 1.53 -10.09 17.31
CA GLY A 30 1.23 -11.17 16.39
C GLY A 30 0.59 -10.65 15.09
N ALA A 31 0.88 -9.42 14.65
CA ALA A 31 0.32 -8.87 13.42
C ALA A 31 1.08 -9.37 12.17
N ALA A 32 2.36 -9.71 12.32
CA ALA A 32 3.22 -10.28 11.29
C ALA A 32 2.74 -11.63 10.69
N GLN A 33 1.92 -12.39 11.43
CA GLN A 33 1.36 -13.65 10.93
C GLN A 33 0.16 -13.45 10.00
N PHE A 34 -0.53 -12.31 10.05
CA PHE A 34 -1.75 -12.11 9.26
C PHE A 34 -1.55 -12.11 7.74
N PRO A 35 -0.45 -11.58 7.17
CA PRO A 35 -0.14 -11.77 5.75
C PRO A 35 -0.09 -13.25 5.36
N ILE A 36 0.52 -14.10 6.20
CA ILE A 36 0.59 -15.55 5.99
C ILE A 36 -0.77 -16.21 6.21
N GLN A 37 -1.50 -15.82 7.25
CA GLN A 37 -2.86 -16.28 7.50
C GLN A 37 -3.80 -15.93 6.35
N GLY A 38 -3.61 -14.78 5.68
CA GLY A 38 -4.36 -14.42 4.49
C GLY A 38 -4.18 -15.41 3.33
N VAL A 39 -2.96 -15.94 3.15
CA VAL A 39 -2.69 -17.02 2.17
C VAL A 39 -3.40 -18.30 2.59
N ILE A 40 -3.28 -18.70 3.85
CA ILE A 40 -3.92 -19.91 4.38
C ILE A 40 -5.45 -19.81 4.24
N TYR A 41 -6.02 -18.67 4.61
CA TYR A 41 -7.45 -18.37 4.52
C TYR A 41 -7.97 -18.42 3.08
N PHE A 42 -7.18 -17.94 2.12
CA PHE A 42 -7.51 -18.02 0.70
C PHE A 42 -7.67 -19.48 0.23
N PHE A 43 -6.79 -20.39 0.69
CA PHE A 43 -6.90 -21.80 0.34
C PHE A 43 -8.00 -22.53 1.12
N GLN A 44 -8.28 -22.11 2.36
CA GLN A 44 -9.36 -22.66 3.17
C GLN A 44 -10.77 -22.24 2.69
N ASN A 45 -10.89 -21.11 1.99
CA ASN A 45 -12.15 -20.57 1.50
C ASN A 45 -12.19 -20.50 -0.03
N PRO A 46 -12.57 -21.60 -0.73
CA PRO A 46 -12.66 -21.65 -2.18
C PRO A 46 -13.59 -20.60 -2.81
N GLN A 47 -14.50 -20.02 -2.02
CA GLN A 47 -15.38 -18.92 -2.43
C GLN A 47 -14.62 -17.67 -2.88
N LEU A 48 -13.37 -17.49 -2.42
CA LEU A 48 -12.52 -16.34 -2.76
C LEU A 48 -11.78 -16.51 -4.09
N TRP A 49 -11.61 -17.74 -4.58
CA TRP A 49 -10.91 -18.03 -5.84
C TRP A 49 -11.55 -17.37 -7.06
N PRO A 50 -12.89 -17.40 -7.27
CA PRO A 50 -13.48 -16.68 -8.39
C PRO A 50 -13.30 -15.17 -8.31
N LEU A 51 -13.17 -14.58 -7.11
CA LEU A 51 -12.88 -13.15 -6.97
C LEU A 51 -11.47 -12.82 -7.46
N TYR A 52 -10.48 -13.65 -7.12
CA TYR A 52 -9.12 -13.53 -7.62
C TYR A 52 -9.06 -13.73 -9.15
N LEU A 53 -9.64 -14.83 -9.64
CA LEU A 53 -9.62 -15.18 -11.07
C LEU A 53 -10.37 -14.17 -11.95
N ARG A 54 -11.38 -13.46 -11.42
CA ARG A 54 -12.05 -12.38 -12.15
C ARG A 54 -11.21 -11.11 -12.24
N MET A 55 -10.26 -10.93 -11.32
CA MET A 55 -9.40 -9.74 -11.26
C MET A 55 -8.15 -9.87 -12.15
N VAL A 56 -7.62 -11.08 -12.32
CA VAL A 56 -6.37 -11.30 -13.08
C VAL A 56 -6.48 -10.91 -14.57
N PRO A 57 -7.51 -11.32 -15.34
CA PRO A 57 -7.61 -10.99 -16.76
C PRO A 57 -7.58 -9.48 -17.07
N PRO A 58 -8.39 -8.62 -16.42
CA PRO A 58 -8.35 -7.19 -16.72
C PRO A 58 -7.02 -6.54 -16.31
N ILE A 59 -6.35 -7.00 -15.25
CA ILE A 59 -4.99 -6.55 -14.90
C ILE A 59 -4.01 -6.87 -16.04
N LEU A 60 -4.04 -8.11 -16.54
CA LEU A 60 -3.16 -8.54 -17.62
C LEU A 60 -3.44 -7.79 -18.92
N ILE A 61 -4.71 -7.55 -19.26
CA ILE A 61 -5.10 -6.79 -20.46
C ILE A 61 -4.55 -5.37 -20.38
N VAL A 62 -4.73 -4.66 -19.26
CA VAL A 62 -4.19 -3.31 -19.10
C VAL A 62 -2.66 -3.34 -19.22
N HIS A 63 -2.00 -4.24 -18.50
CA HIS A 63 -0.55 -4.35 -18.54
C HIS A 63 -0.01 -4.59 -19.95
N VAL A 64 -0.54 -5.57 -20.68
CA VAL A 64 -0.12 -5.87 -22.06
C VAL A 64 -0.42 -4.71 -23.00
N SER A 65 -1.59 -4.09 -22.89
CA SER A 65 -1.99 -2.95 -23.75
C SER A 65 -1.09 -1.73 -23.57
N VAL A 66 -0.78 -1.37 -22.31
CA VAL A 66 0.09 -0.24 -21.99
C VAL A 66 1.51 -0.57 -22.39
N PHE A 67 1.99 -1.77 -22.08
CA PHE A 67 3.32 -2.22 -22.45
C PHE A 67 3.53 -2.13 -23.98
N LEU A 68 2.60 -2.65 -24.78
CA LEU A 68 2.69 -2.59 -26.23
C LEU A 68 2.64 -1.14 -26.75
N SER A 69 1.76 -0.30 -26.20
CA SER A 69 1.64 1.10 -26.61
C SER A 69 2.89 1.93 -26.30
N VAL A 70 3.45 1.76 -25.11
CA VAL A 70 4.67 2.46 -24.66
C VAL A 70 5.88 1.96 -25.47
N PHE A 71 6.02 0.64 -25.67
CA PHE A 71 7.09 0.10 -26.51
C PHE A 71 6.95 0.53 -27.98
N SER A 72 5.74 0.65 -28.52
CA SER A 72 5.59 1.11 -29.90
C SER A 72 5.97 2.58 -30.11
N THR A 73 5.90 3.41 -29.06
CA THR A 73 6.04 4.88 -29.19
C THR A 73 7.35 5.40 -28.63
N LEU A 74 7.74 4.97 -27.43
CA LEU A 74 8.89 5.51 -26.69
C LEU A 74 10.15 4.66 -26.85
N PHE A 75 10.05 3.41 -27.33
CA PHE A 75 11.21 2.51 -27.43
C PHE A 75 12.32 3.08 -28.31
N LEU A 76 11.99 3.52 -29.53
CA LEU A 76 12.98 4.07 -30.46
C LEU A 76 13.64 5.33 -29.90
N LEU A 77 12.86 6.17 -29.22
CA LEU A 77 13.36 7.39 -28.58
C LEU A 77 14.33 7.05 -27.45
N ASN A 78 13.92 6.19 -26.51
CA ASN A 78 14.74 5.83 -25.35
C ASN A 78 16.02 5.07 -25.75
N VAL A 79 15.92 4.15 -26.72
CA VAL A 79 17.08 3.43 -27.25
C VAL A 79 18.05 4.36 -27.95
N SER A 80 17.56 5.28 -28.80
CA SER A 80 18.43 6.24 -29.49
C SER A 80 19.20 7.14 -28.52
N ALA A 81 18.52 7.66 -27.50
CA ALA A 81 19.14 8.47 -26.46
C ALA A 81 20.17 7.66 -25.65
N ALA A 82 19.81 6.44 -25.25
CA ALA A 82 20.71 5.56 -24.50
C ALA A 82 21.92 5.12 -25.33
N MET A 83 21.76 4.91 -26.65
CA MET A 83 22.86 4.57 -27.55
C MET A 83 23.85 5.73 -27.70
N CYS A 84 23.40 6.98 -27.69
CA CYS A 84 24.28 8.15 -27.72
C CYS A 84 25.18 8.24 -26.48
N CYS A 85 24.68 7.84 -25.30
CA CYS A 85 25.46 7.90 -24.06
C CYS A 85 26.31 6.65 -23.80
N CYS A 86 25.80 5.46 -24.13
CA CYS A 86 26.39 4.18 -23.72
C CYS A 86 26.79 3.29 -24.91
N GLY A 87 26.73 3.78 -26.14
CA GLY A 87 27.05 3.01 -27.35
C GLY A 87 26.08 1.85 -27.60
N PRO A 88 26.54 0.71 -28.15
CA PRO A 88 25.68 -0.44 -28.44
C PRO A 88 24.94 -1.02 -27.22
N PHE A 89 25.53 -0.88 -26.02
CA PHE A 89 24.88 -1.30 -24.76
C PHE A 89 23.62 -0.49 -24.45
N GLY A 90 23.47 0.69 -25.07
CA GLY A 90 22.28 1.53 -25.00
C GLY A 90 20.99 0.84 -25.45
N LEU A 91 21.05 -0.23 -26.26
CA LEU A 91 19.87 -1.02 -26.61
C LEU A 91 19.21 -1.64 -25.37
N LEU A 92 20.01 -2.27 -24.51
CA LEU A 92 19.51 -2.92 -23.29
C LEU A 92 19.05 -1.89 -22.26
N VAL A 93 19.81 -0.80 -22.11
CA VAL A 93 19.47 0.30 -21.20
C VAL A 93 18.17 0.97 -21.63
N GLY A 94 18.03 1.32 -22.91
CA GLY A 94 16.82 1.91 -23.48
C GLY A 94 15.60 1.01 -23.34
N ALA A 95 15.75 -0.30 -23.62
CA ALA A 95 14.69 -1.28 -23.40
C ALA A 95 14.25 -1.36 -21.93
N GLY A 96 15.22 -1.33 -21.00
CA GLY A 96 14.96 -1.31 -19.56
C GLY A 96 14.21 -0.06 -19.10
N ILE A 97 14.61 1.12 -19.59
CA ILE A 97 13.93 2.39 -19.30
C ILE A 97 12.48 2.35 -19.80
N THR A 98 12.26 1.96 -21.06
CA THR A 98 10.91 1.85 -21.63
C THR A 98 10.04 0.84 -20.86
N ALA A 99 10.61 -0.29 -20.43
CA ALA A 99 9.89 -1.24 -19.58
C ALA A 99 9.51 -0.65 -18.21
N GLN A 100 10.38 0.16 -17.61
CA GLN A 100 10.11 0.80 -16.34
C GLN A 100 9.04 1.90 -16.46
N GLU A 101 9.05 2.68 -17.54
CA GLU A 101 7.99 3.65 -17.87
C GLU A 101 6.64 2.96 -18.07
N ALA A 102 6.60 1.85 -18.83
CA ALA A 102 5.40 1.06 -19.02
C ALA A 102 4.85 0.52 -17.69
N ASN A 103 5.72 0.03 -16.81
CA ASN A 103 5.35 -0.43 -15.47
C ASN A 103 4.80 0.69 -14.60
N PHE A 104 5.43 1.87 -14.62
CA PHE A 104 4.97 3.03 -13.86
C PHE A 104 3.57 3.45 -14.29
N ILE A 105 3.33 3.60 -15.60
CA ILE A 105 2.02 3.95 -16.16
C ILE A 105 0.99 2.87 -15.81
N THR A 106 1.34 1.60 -15.97
CA THR A 106 0.45 0.48 -15.65
C THR A 106 0.05 0.49 -14.18
N SER A 107 1.01 0.57 -13.27
CA SER A 107 0.75 0.62 -11.83
C SER A 107 -0.12 1.82 -11.46
N TYR A 108 0.15 2.99 -12.03
CA TYR A 108 -0.68 4.18 -11.81
C TYR A 108 -2.14 3.95 -12.23
N ILE A 109 -2.37 3.33 -13.39
CA ILE A 109 -3.71 3.02 -13.87
C ILE A 109 -4.39 1.98 -12.95
N LEU A 110 -3.68 0.90 -12.63
CA LEU A 110 -4.22 -0.17 -11.81
C LEU A 110 -4.58 0.29 -10.40
N ASP A 111 -3.67 0.99 -9.72
CA ASP A 111 -3.83 1.43 -8.33
C ASP A 111 -4.92 2.47 -8.16
N ASN A 112 -5.14 3.32 -9.18
CA ASN A 112 -6.16 4.37 -9.11
C ASN A 112 -7.54 3.93 -9.61
N TYR A 113 -7.60 3.03 -10.61
CA TYR A 113 -8.85 2.71 -11.30
C TYR A 113 -9.34 1.28 -11.09
N LEU A 114 -8.47 0.29 -11.29
CA LEU A 114 -8.92 -1.09 -11.43
C LEU A 114 -8.91 -1.85 -10.09
N ILE A 115 -7.87 -1.67 -9.28
CA ILE A 115 -7.62 -2.44 -8.04
C ILE A 115 -8.51 -2.02 -6.86
N PRO A 116 -8.78 -0.72 -6.59
CA PRO A 116 -9.45 -0.32 -5.34
C PRO A 116 -10.84 -0.94 -5.13
N ARG A 117 -11.64 -1.07 -6.19
CA ARG A 117 -13.02 -1.59 -6.07
C ARG A 117 -13.06 -3.10 -5.78
N PRO A 118 -12.36 -3.96 -6.53
CA PRO A 118 -12.23 -5.38 -6.19
C PRO A 118 -11.65 -5.61 -4.80
N MET A 119 -10.62 -4.84 -4.39
CA MET A 119 -10.03 -4.97 -3.05
C MET A 119 -11.00 -4.60 -1.94
N ASP A 120 -11.79 -3.52 -2.12
CA ASP A 120 -12.84 -3.14 -1.19
C ASP A 120 -13.93 -4.23 -1.09
N SER A 121 -14.31 -4.83 -2.22
CA SER A 121 -15.31 -5.92 -2.25
C SER A 121 -14.77 -7.20 -1.61
N LEU A 122 -13.50 -7.53 -1.84
CA LEU A 122 -12.83 -8.66 -1.22
C LEU A 122 -12.79 -8.49 0.29
N PHE A 123 -12.37 -7.31 0.75
CA PHE A 123 -12.30 -6.97 2.17
C PHE A 123 -13.68 -7.11 2.82
N ASP A 124 -14.72 -6.51 2.22
CA ASP A 124 -16.11 -6.64 2.71
C ASP A 124 -16.57 -8.11 2.79
N THR A 125 -16.20 -8.94 1.80
CA THR A 125 -16.57 -10.36 1.76
C THR A 125 -15.95 -11.13 2.93
N VAL A 126 -14.66 -10.90 3.20
CA VAL A 126 -13.96 -11.51 4.33
C VAL A 126 -14.56 -11.05 5.66
N LEU A 127 -14.88 -9.76 5.81
CA LEU A 127 -15.54 -9.27 7.04
C LEU A 127 -16.91 -9.94 7.26
N CYS A 128 -17.69 -10.16 6.20
CA CYS A 128 -18.97 -10.87 6.30
C CYS A 128 -18.77 -12.35 6.67
N GLN A 129 -17.77 -13.02 6.10
CA GLN A 129 -17.44 -14.42 6.44
C GLN A 129 -17.05 -14.57 7.92
N GLU A 130 -16.38 -13.55 8.48
CA GLU A 130 -16.04 -13.49 9.91
C GLU A 130 -17.17 -12.94 10.81
N GLY A 131 -18.39 -12.80 10.29
CA GLY A 131 -19.57 -12.40 11.06
C GLY A 131 -19.68 -10.90 11.38
N MET A 132 -18.87 -10.04 10.75
CA MET A 132 -18.92 -8.59 10.94
C MET A 132 -19.91 -7.87 10.01
N GLU A 133 -21.01 -8.53 9.67
CA GLU A 133 -22.09 -7.97 8.83
C GLU A 133 -22.68 -6.69 9.45
N SER A 134 -22.72 -6.63 10.78
CA SER A 134 -23.20 -5.47 11.55
C SER A 134 -22.38 -4.19 11.30
N VAL A 135 -21.12 -4.30 10.88
CA VAL A 135 -20.26 -3.17 10.51
C VAL A 135 -20.35 -2.89 9.01
N VAL A 136 -20.35 -3.94 8.19
CA VAL A 136 -20.33 -3.84 6.73
C VAL A 136 -21.64 -3.27 6.16
N ILE A 137 -22.79 -3.79 6.59
CA ILE A 137 -24.12 -3.41 6.07
C ILE A 137 -24.40 -1.91 6.28
N PRO A 138 -24.33 -1.34 7.50
CA PRO A 138 -24.56 0.10 7.70
C PRO A 138 -23.47 0.97 7.08
N GLY A 139 -22.24 0.44 6.96
CA GLY A 139 -21.15 1.09 6.23
C GLY A 139 -21.47 1.29 4.75
N LYS A 140 -22.07 0.28 4.10
CA LYS A 140 -22.46 0.32 2.68
C LYS A 140 -23.70 1.14 2.39
N LEU A 141 -24.69 1.13 3.29
CA LEU A 141 -25.98 1.82 3.10
C LEU A 141 -25.85 3.35 3.00
N LYS A 142 -24.83 3.95 3.62
CA LYS A 142 -24.60 5.40 3.58
C LYS A 142 -23.42 5.68 2.65
N ARG A 143 -23.69 5.59 1.35
CA ARG A 143 -22.73 5.72 0.25
C ARG A 143 -21.87 6.99 0.39
N VAL A 144 -20.63 6.85 0.85
CA VAL A 144 -19.59 7.86 0.62
C VAL A 144 -19.07 7.60 -0.79
N VAL A 145 -19.57 8.35 -1.76
CA VAL A 145 -19.02 8.33 -3.12
C VAL A 145 -17.62 8.91 -3.02
N GLY A 146 -16.59 8.08 -3.23
CA GLY A 146 -15.22 8.58 -3.36
C GLY A 146 -15.12 9.50 -4.59
N PRO A 147 -14.17 10.46 -4.60
CA PRO A 147 -14.01 11.39 -5.71
C PRO A 147 -13.89 10.64 -7.04
N SER A 148 -14.61 11.14 -8.05
CA SER A 148 -14.61 10.60 -9.41
C SER A 148 -13.23 10.75 -10.06
N PHE A 149 -13.01 10.07 -11.19
CA PHE A 149 -11.78 10.22 -11.99
C PHE A 149 -11.47 11.69 -12.29
N GLY A 150 -12.49 12.45 -12.70
CA GLY A 150 -12.37 13.88 -12.97
C GLY A 150 -11.92 14.65 -11.74
N ASP A 151 -12.47 14.36 -10.56
CA ASP A 151 -12.12 15.05 -9.32
C ASP A 151 -10.66 14.77 -8.92
N ARG A 152 -10.20 13.52 -9.04
CA ARG A 152 -8.81 13.15 -8.73
C ARG A 152 -7.80 13.74 -9.71
N LEU A 153 -8.10 13.68 -11.01
CA LEU A 153 -7.26 14.30 -12.03
C LEU A 153 -7.24 15.82 -11.88
N TRP A 154 -8.38 16.44 -11.60
CA TRP A 154 -8.48 17.88 -11.41
C TRP A 154 -7.71 18.35 -10.18
N GLU A 155 -7.78 17.61 -9.07
CA GLU A 155 -6.98 17.88 -7.87
C GLU A 155 -5.48 17.63 -8.08
N THR A 156 -5.10 16.69 -8.96
CA THR A 156 -3.72 16.21 -9.07
C THR A 156 -2.94 16.77 -10.26
N SER A 157 -3.56 17.07 -11.42
CA SER A 157 -2.86 16.84 -12.70
C SER A 157 -2.65 18.00 -13.67
N LEU A 158 -3.09 19.25 -13.47
CA LEU A 158 -2.88 20.28 -14.52
C LEU A 158 -2.34 21.64 -14.06
N TRP A 159 -2.47 21.99 -12.78
CA TRP A 159 -2.07 23.32 -12.29
C TRP A 159 -1.27 23.29 -10.99
N THR A 160 -0.97 22.09 -10.48
CA THR A 160 0.00 21.91 -9.42
C THR A 160 1.36 22.34 -9.97
N THR A 161 1.77 23.55 -9.59
CA THR A 161 3.13 24.02 -9.81
C THR A 161 4.07 22.92 -9.33
N VAL A 162 5.03 22.55 -10.18
CA VAL A 162 6.13 21.66 -9.80
C VAL A 162 6.91 22.37 -8.70
N THR A 163 6.47 22.19 -7.47
CA THR A 163 7.14 22.72 -6.30
C THR A 163 8.31 21.79 -6.04
N PHE A 164 9.51 22.32 -6.27
CA PHE A 164 10.71 21.62 -5.82
C PHE A 164 10.58 21.40 -4.31
N PRO A 165 10.70 20.15 -3.83
CA PRO A 165 10.63 19.87 -2.40
C PRO A 165 11.68 20.72 -1.68
N SER A 166 11.29 21.47 -0.65
CA SER A 166 12.24 22.21 0.18
C SER A 166 13.26 21.26 0.84
N ASP A 167 12.85 20.02 1.08
CA ASP A 167 13.67 18.96 1.66
C ASP A 167 14.24 18.05 0.56
N ILE A 168 15.34 18.51 -0.04
CA ILE A 168 16.11 17.72 -1.02
C ILE A 168 16.54 16.38 -0.42
N TYR A 169 16.92 16.36 0.87
CA TYR A 169 17.36 15.15 1.56
C TYR A 169 16.29 14.06 1.61
N SER A 170 15.04 14.40 1.94
CA SER A 170 13.96 13.40 2.05
C SER A 170 13.60 12.80 0.69
N THR A 171 13.80 13.55 -0.38
CA THR A 171 13.56 13.14 -1.77
C THR A 171 14.72 12.33 -2.33
N LEU A 172 15.97 12.69 -2.02
CA LEU A 172 17.17 11.98 -2.49
C LEU A 172 17.47 10.70 -1.69
N ARG A 173 17.11 10.63 -0.40
CA ARG A 173 17.40 9.48 0.45
C ARG A 173 16.84 8.15 -0.12
N PRO A 174 15.59 8.06 -0.59
CA PRO A 174 15.07 6.83 -1.19
C PRO A 174 15.83 6.43 -2.46
N VAL A 175 16.20 7.41 -3.27
CA VAL A 175 17.00 7.21 -4.50
C VAL A 175 18.38 6.66 -4.14
N GLY A 176 19.04 7.27 -3.16
CA GLY A 176 20.32 6.82 -2.60
C GLY A 176 20.28 5.38 -2.10
N LEU A 177 19.27 5.04 -1.30
CA LEU A 177 19.09 3.68 -0.77
C LEU A 177 18.87 2.66 -1.89
N SER A 178 18.11 3.02 -2.94
CA SER A 178 17.79 2.13 -4.05
C SER A 178 19.02 1.68 -4.86
N PHE A 179 20.14 2.40 -4.79
CA PHE A 179 21.39 2.00 -5.46
C PHE A 179 22.05 0.77 -4.83
N ILE A 180 21.68 0.39 -3.60
CA ILE A 180 22.19 -0.83 -2.96
C ILE A 180 21.22 -1.97 -3.27
N PRO A 181 21.58 -2.95 -4.13
CA PRO A 181 20.70 -4.06 -4.45
C PRO A 181 20.33 -4.83 -3.17
N VAL A 182 19.10 -5.34 -3.11
CA VAL A 182 18.52 -6.08 -1.97
C VAL A 182 18.34 -5.23 -0.70
N PHE A 183 19.41 -4.64 -0.16
CA PHE A 183 19.35 -3.84 1.07
C PHE A 183 18.58 -2.54 0.91
N GLY A 184 18.68 -1.89 -0.25
CA GLY A 184 17.91 -0.70 -0.59
C GLY A 184 16.41 -0.93 -0.51
N PRO A 185 15.86 -1.88 -1.30
CA PRO A 185 14.46 -2.29 -1.20
C PRO A 185 14.04 -2.73 0.20
N MET A 186 14.90 -3.43 0.96
CA MET A 186 14.61 -3.79 2.35
C MET A 186 14.50 -2.57 3.26
N ALA A 187 15.42 -1.60 3.15
CA ALA A 187 15.41 -0.37 3.93
C ALA A 187 14.21 0.53 3.57
N LEU A 188 13.83 0.58 2.30
CA LEU A 188 12.61 1.27 1.86
C LEU A 188 11.35 0.58 2.39
N SER A 189 11.32 -0.75 2.36
CA SER A 189 10.23 -1.55 2.92
C SER A 189 10.11 -1.34 4.43
N PHE A 190 11.24 -1.26 5.15
CA PHE A 190 11.31 -0.93 6.57
C PHE A 190 10.71 0.45 6.87
N ASN A 191 11.08 1.46 6.08
CA ASN A 191 10.60 2.84 6.25
C ASN A 191 9.12 3.01 5.90
N GLY A 192 8.64 2.27 4.89
CA GLY A 192 7.26 2.31 4.40
C GLY A 192 6.30 1.35 5.10
N ALA A 193 6.79 0.49 5.99
CA ALA A 193 6.02 -0.63 6.54
C ALA A 193 4.73 -0.20 7.26
N VAL A 194 4.80 0.83 8.12
CA VAL A 194 3.60 1.36 8.81
C VAL A 194 2.55 1.85 7.82
N ALA A 195 2.98 2.62 6.81
CA ALA A 195 2.09 3.16 5.80
C ALA A 195 1.44 2.04 4.97
N LYS A 196 2.22 1.00 4.63
CA LYS A 196 1.75 -0.19 3.94
C LYS A 196 0.75 -0.98 4.79
N GLY A 197 1.07 -1.33 6.04
CA GLY A 197 0.18 -2.07 6.93
C GLY A 197 -1.15 -1.35 7.14
N ASN A 198 -1.08 -0.04 7.41
CA ASN A 198 -2.27 0.80 7.54
C ASN A 198 -3.09 0.91 6.23
N SER A 199 -2.46 0.74 5.06
CA SER A 199 -3.17 0.84 3.78
C SER A 199 -4.24 -0.23 3.61
N PHE A 200 -4.01 -1.44 4.14
CA PHE A 200 -4.92 -2.58 4.07
C PHE A 200 -6.19 -2.38 4.93
N GLU A 201 -6.12 -1.57 6.00
CA GLU A 201 -7.27 -1.28 6.88
C GLU A 201 -8.09 -0.04 6.48
N LYS A 202 -7.67 0.70 5.44
CA LYS A 202 -8.40 1.89 4.96
C LYS A 202 -9.87 1.61 4.66
N ARG A 203 -10.21 0.39 4.23
CA ARG A 203 -11.59 -0.02 3.98
C ARG A 203 -12.38 -0.14 5.30
N PHE A 204 -11.81 -0.77 6.32
CA PHE A 204 -12.43 -0.85 7.65
C PHE A 204 -12.72 0.54 8.22
N TYR A 205 -11.77 1.47 8.17
CA TYR A 205 -12.00 2.83 8.70
C TYR A 205 -13.16 3.56 7.99
N ARG A 206 -13.31 3.33 6.68
CA ARG A 206 -14.42 3.89 5.89
C ARG A 206 -15.76 3.25 6.29
N LEU A 207 -15.81 1.94 6.47
CA LEU A 207 -17.01 1.22 6.91
C LEU A 207 -17.44 1.65 8.32
N SER A 208 -16.48 1.75 9.23
CA SER A 208 -16.66 2.15 10.63
C SER A 208 -16.82 3.67 10.82
N ARG A 209 -16.72 4.46 9.74
CA ARG A 209 -16.89 5.93 9.73
C ARG A 209 -15.98 6.69 10.69
N LEU A 210 -14.74 6.22 10.84
CA LEU A 210 -13.76 6.89 11.68
C LEU A 210 -13.37 8.24 11.06
N ARG A 211 -13.33 9.29 11.90
CA ARG A 211 -12.82 10.61 11.50
C ARG A 211 -11.30 10.55 11.31
N GLY A 212 -10.75 11.43 10.47
CA GLY A 212 -9.30 11.46 10.23
C GLY A 212 -8.43 11.59 11.48
N ARG A 213 -8.92 12.26 12.54
CA ARG A 213 -8.23 12.33 13.85
C ARG A 213 -8.23 10.97 14.58
N GLN A 214 -9.34 10.25 14.56
CA GLN A 214 -9.48 8.91 15.15
C GLN A 214 -8.57 7.92 14.43
N VAL A 215 -8.54 7.96 13.10
CA VAL A 215 -7.64 7.12 12.29
C VAL A 215 -6.17 7.39 12.65
N LYS A 216 -5.76 8.66 12.75
CA LYS A 216 -4.38 9.01 13.16
C LYS A 216 -4.03 8.51 14.56
N TYR A 217 -4.99 8.52 15.48
CA TYR A 217 -4.80 7.98 16.83
C TYR A 217 -4.58 6.46 16.78
N LEU A 218 -5.45 5.70 16.10
CA LEU A 218 -5.30 4.25 15.95
C LEU A 218 -3.98 3.86 15.27
N ILE A 219 -3.57 4.60 14.23
CA ILE A 219 -2.30 4.36 13.54
C ILE A 219 -1.12 4.50 14.52
N LYS A 220 -1.16 5.52 15.38
CA LYS A 220 -0.09 5.76 16.35
C LYS A 220 -0.10 4.72 17.47
N GLU A 221 -1.29 4.31 17.93
CA GLU A 221 -1.46 3.30 18.96
C GLU A 221 -0.99 1.92 18.50
N ARG A 222 -1.25 1.57 17.23
CA ARG A 222 -0.96 0.25 16.64
C ARG A 222 0.23 0.29 15.68
N GLU A 223 1.14 1.24 15.89
CA GLU A 223 2.23 1.48 14.95
C GLU A 223 3.12 0.24 14.76
N GLY A 224 3.44 -0.47 15.85
CA GLY A 224 4.21 -1.71 15.80
C GLY A 224 3.51 -2.83 15.04
N ASP A 225 2.19 -2.94 15.21
CA ASP A 225 1.38 -3.95 14.52
C ASP A 225 1.39 -3.69 13.00
N TYR A 226 1.10 -2.45 12.58
CA TYR A 226 1.12 -2.06 11.17
C TYR A 226 2.53 -2.15 10.56
N TRP A 227 3.56 -1.81 11.32
CA TRP A 227 4.94 -1.99 10.88
C TRP A 227 5.22 -3.48 10.60
N SER A 228 4.91 -4.37 11.55
CA SER A 228 5.20 -5.80 11.40
C SER A 228 4.40 -6.46 10.27
N PHE A 229 3.11 -6.11 10.14
CA PHE A 229 2.25 -6.55 9.04
C PHE A 229 2.80 -6.06 7.70
N GLY A 230 3.04 -4.75 7.58
CA GLY A 230 3.45 -4.13 6.33
C GLY A 230 4.83 -4.59 5.86
N PHE A 231 5.74 -4.87 6.79
CA PHE A 231 7.05 -5.41 6.46
C PHE A 231 6.96 -6.82 5.84
N VAL A 232 6.23 -7.74 6.48
CA VAL A 232 6.02 -9.10 5.94
C VAL A 232 5.24 -9.05 4.63
N ALA A 233 4.20 -8.22 4.55
CA ALA A 233 3.43 -8.01 3.33
C ALA A 233 4.31 -7.54 2.16
N ASN A 234 5.22 -6.57 2.39
CA ASN A 234 6.17 -6.10 1.38
C ASN A 234 7.14 -7.21 0.94
N ILE A 235 7.63 -8.04 1.86
CA ILE A 235 8.51 -9.17 1.52
C ILE A 235 7.79 -10.18 0.62
N LEU A 236 6.55 -10.54 0.98
CA LEU A 236 5.74 -11.45 0.17
C LEU A 236 5.46 -10.86 -1.22
N GLU A 237 5.07 -9.59 -1.29
CA GLU A 237 4.82 -8.90 -2.57
C GLU A 237 6.08 -8.70 -3.43
N SER A 238 7.26 -8.75 -2.83
CA SER A 238 8.54 -8.67 -3.55
C SER A 238 8.85 -9.93 -4.35
N VAL A 239 8.13 -11.03 -4.14
CA VAL A 239 8.30 -12.27 -4.90
C VAL A 239 7.85 -12.04 -6.35
N PRO A 240 8.75 -12.16 -7.34
CA PRO A 240 8.40 -11.97 -8.75
C PRO A 240 7.28 -12.93 -9.18
N LEU A 241 6.42 -12.49 -10.10
CA LEU A 241 5.25 -13.22 -10.62
C LEU A 241 4.12 -13.48 -9.60
N LEU A 242 4.43 -13.59 -8.31
CA LEU A 242 3.46 -13.81 -7.24
C LEU A 242 3.03 -12.52 -6.53
N GLY A 243 3.63 -11.37 -6.84
CA GLY A 243 3.31 -10.10 -6.19
C GLY A 243 1.82 -9.75 -6.20
N THR A 244 1.12 -9.92 -7.34
CA THR A 244 -0.34 -9.68 -7.43
C THR A 244 -1.14 -10.67 -6.58
N PHE A 245 -0.70 -11.93 -6.51
CA PHE A 245 -1.32 -12.93 -5.64
C PHE A 245 -1.13 -12.56 -4.17
N PHE A 246 0.09 -12.23 -3.76
CA PHE A 246 0.38 -11.84 -2.38
C PHE A 246 -0.30 -10.53 -1.99
N TYR A 247 -0.43 -9.57 -2.90
CA TYR A 247 -1.21 -8.36 -2.67
C TYR A 247 -2.68 -8.68 -2.35
N PHE A 248 -3.28 -9.62 -3.10
CA PHE A 248 -4.64 -10.10 -2.84
C PHE A 248 -4.76 -10.81 -1.49
N THR A 249 -3.84 -11.71 -1.16
CA THR A 249 -3.85 -12.42 0.14
C THR A 249 -3.52 -11.52 1.31
N ASN A 250 -2.67 -10.50 1.12
CA ASN A 250 -2.39 -9.48 2.13
C ASN A 250 -3.64 -8.64 2.42
N GLN A 251 -4.47 -8.34 1.41
CA GLN A 251 -5.76 -7.68 1.64
C GLN A 251 -6.71 -8.54 2.49
N ILE A 252 -6.73 -9.86 2.29
CA ILE A 252 -7.46 -10.81 3.16
C ILE A 252 -6.88 -10.77 4.58
N GLY A 253 -5.55 -10.86 4.72
CA GLY A 253 -4.88 -10.77 6.02
C GLY A 253 -5.18 -9.46 6.76
N GLY A 254 -5.26 -8.33 6.05
CA GLY A 254 -5.64 -7.05 6.62
C GLY A 254 -7.11 -7.01 7.07
N ALA A 255 -8.00 -7.72 6.38
CA ALA A 255 -9.39 -7.88 6.83
C ALA A 255 -9.48 -8.70 8.12
N LEU A 256 -8.76 -9.81 8.19
CA LEU A 256 -8.65 -10.65 9.40
C LEU A 256 -8.04 -9.88 10.58
N LEU A 257 -7.04 -9.04 10.32
CA LEU A 257 -6.46 -8.17 11.35
C LEU A 257 -7.50 -7.17 11.88
N ALA A 258 -8.28 -6.55 11.00
CA ALA A 258 -9.36 -5.65 11.38
C ALA A 258 -10.45 -6.36 12.21
N VAL A 259 -10.78 -7.62 11.88
CA VAL A 259 -11.70 -8.46 12.67
C VAL A 259 -11.17 -8.66 14.09
N LYS A 260 -9.90 -9.07 14.22
CA LYS A 260 -9.26 -9.24 15.53
C LYS A 260 -9.34 -7.96 16.36
N TYR A 261 -9.01 -6.81 15.77
CA TYR A 261 -9.09 -5.53 16.49
C TYR A 261 -10.49 -5.13 16.91
N TYR A 262 -11.49 -5.45 16.11
CA TYR A 262 -12.88 -5.21 16.45
C TYR A 262 -13.32 -6.09 17.64
N GLN A 263 -12.96 -7.37 17.62
CA GLN A 263 -13.25 -8.33 18.70
C GLN A 263 -12.52 -7.96 20.01
N GLU A 264 -11.29 -7.46 19.92
CA GLU A 264 -10.51 -6.96 21.07
C GLU A 264 -11.04 -5.61 21.62
N GLY A 265 -12.05 -5.01 21.00
CA GLY A 265 -12.59 -3.71 21.41
C GLY A 265 -11.65 -2.53 21.15
N ARG A 266 -10.53 -2.74 20.46
CA ARG A 266 -9.50 -1.71 20.20
C ARG A 266 -9.96 -0.64 19.20
N THR A 267 -11.15 -0.79 18.61
CA THR A 267 -11.70 0.12 17.59
C THR A 267 -12.72 1.12 18.16
N GLN A 268 -13.00 1.09 19.47
CA GLN A 268 -14.02 1.93 20.10
C GLN A 268 -13.45 3.30 20.52
N PHE A 269 -14.25 4.34 20.30
CA PHE A 269 -14.01 5.73 20.71
C PHE A 269 -15.22 6.25 21.48
#